data_AF-A0A497LB60-F1
#
_entry.id   AF-A0A497LB60-F1
#
_cell.length_a   1.000
_cell.length_b   1.000
_cell.length_c   1.000
_cell.angle_alpha   90.00
_cell.angle_beta   90.00
_cell.angle_gamma   90.00
#
_symmetry.space_group_name_H-M   'P 1'
#
loop_
_entity.id
_entity.type
_entity.pdbx_description
1 polymer ?
#
loop_
_entity_poly.entity_id
_entity_poly.type
_entity_poly.pdbx_seq_one_letter_code
_entity_poly.pdbx_strand_id
1 'polypeptide(L)' 'NWCSYAGADLAGTSRLEYPPTIRPIRVMCSGRVDRDFVLEAFRLGAAGVMVGACHLPYDCHYISGNWKMKARMEA' A
#
# COMPACT_ATOMS: atom_id res chain seq x y z
N ASN A 1 -2.93 -0.69 -6.87
CA ASN A 1 -3.02 -0.58 -8.34
C ASN A 1 -3.22 0.85 -8.79
N TRP A 2 -4.35 1.46 -8.42
CA TRP A 2 -4.81 2.69 -9.07
C TRP A 2 -4.07 3.97 -8.66
N CYS A 3 -3.84 4.20 -7.36
CA CYS A 3 -3.25 5.44 -6.89
C CYS A 3 -1.77 5.26 -6.48
N SER A 4 -1.51 4.53 -5.39
CA SER A 4 -0.17 4.36 -4.84
C SER A 4 0.83 3.73 -5.82
N TYR A 5 0.40 2.70 -6.55
CA TYR A 5 1.27 2.03 -7.52
C TYR A 5 1.54 2.93 -8.74
N ALA A 6 0.54 3.68 -9.21
CA ALA A 6 0.75 4.67 -10.26
C ALA A 6 1.72 5.78 -9.81
N GLY A 7 1.67 6.19 -8.54
CA GLY A 7 2.67 7.11 -7.96
C GLY A 7 4.08 6.52 -7.93
N ALA A 8 4.22 5.23 -7.65
CA ALA A 8 5.52 4.53 -7.72
C ALA A 8 6.04 4.45 -9.16
N ASP A 9 5.16 4.15 -10.14
CA ASP A 9 5.52 4.16 -11.56
C ASP A 9 5.93 5.57 -12.01
N LEU A 10 5.19 6.60 -11.57
CA LEU A 10 5.52 8.00 -11.86
C LEU A 10 6.91 8.36 -11.32
N ALA A 11 7.24 8.00 -10.07
CA ALA A 11 8.57 8.22 -9.51
C ALA A 11 9.68 7.59 -10.37
N GLY A 12 9.44 6.39 -10.90
CA GLY A 12 10.35 5.73 -11.85
C GLY A 12 10.49 6.49 -13.16
N THR A 13 9.39 6.89 -13.79
CA THR A 13 9.42 7.68 -15.05
C THR A 13 10.06 9.05 -14.87
N SER A 14 9.89 9.67 -13.70
CA SER A 14 10.48 10.94 -13.30
C SER A 14 11.93 10.82 -12.83
N ARG A 15 12.50 9.60 -12.79
CA ARG A 15 13.88 9.32 -12.36
C ARG A 15 14.18 9.83 -10.93
N LEU A 16 13.19 9.72 -10.05
CA LEU A 16 13.37 10.06 -8.64
C LEU A 16 14.11 8.93 -7.94
N GLU A 17 15.31 9.20 -7.44
CA GLU A 17 16.08 8.23 -6.68
C GLU A 17 15.53 8.06 -5.27
N TYR A 18 15.55 6.81 -4.79
CA TYR A 18 15.20 6.45 -3.43
C TYR A 18 15.98 5.18 -3.03
N PRO A 19 16.16 4.90 -1.74
CA PRO A 19 16.86 3.71 -1.29
C PRO A 19 16.22 2.41 -1.81
N PRO A 20 17.00 1.42 -2.29
CA PRO A 20 16.49 0.18 -2.89
C PRO A 20 16.03 -0.86 -1.85
N THR A 21 15.54 -0.42 -0.69
CA THR A 21 15.19 -1.30 0.44
C THR A 21 13.76 -1.83 0.36
N ILE A 22 12.86 -1.12 -0.33
CA ILE A 22 11.45 -1.51 -0.46
C ILE A 22 11.25 -2.54 -1.58
N ARG A 23 10.42 -3.56 -1.32
CA ARG A 23 9.97 -4.52 -2.33
C ARG A 23 8.44 -4.45 -2.46
N PRO A 24 7.90 -3.80 -3.51
CA PRO A 24 6.46 -3.59 -3.61
C PRO A 24 5.72 -4.87 -4.00
N ILE A 25 4.57 -5.11 -3.35
CA ILE A 25 3.62 -6.16 -3.73
C ILE A 25 2.36 -5.47 -4.26
N ARG A 26 2.01 -5.74 -5.52
CA ARG A 26 0.85 -5.14 -6.18
C ARG A 26 -0.44 -5.84 -5.78
N VAL A 27 -1.40 -5.05 -5.29
CA VAL A 27 -2.80 -5.46 -5.13
C VAL A 27 -3.74 -4.49 -5.83
N MET A 28 -4.96 -4.92 -6.13
CA MET A 28 -5.95 -4.06 -6.79
C MET A 28 -6.40 -2.91 -5.89
N CYS A 29 -6.68 -3.20 -4.62
CA CYS A 29 -7.13 -2.22 -3.64
C CYS A 29 -6.40 -2.42 -2.31
N SER A 30 -6.16 -1.35 -1.55
CA SER A 30 -5.70 -1.47 -0.17
C SER A 30 -6.69 -2.24 0.70
N GLY A 31 -7.99 -2.24 0.36
CA GLY A 31 -9.01 -3.08 0.98
C GLY A 31 -8.73 -4.59 0.89
N ARG A 32 -7.83 -5.05 0.03
CA ARG A 32 -7.37 -6.45 -0.01
C ARG A 32 -6.41 -6.78 1.14
N VAL A 33 -5.69 -5.78 1.65
CA VAL A 33 -4.61 -5.94 2.63
C VAL A 33 -5.21 -6.14 4.01
N ASP A 34 -5.00 -7.33 4.56
CA ASP A 34 -5.38 -7.70 5.92
C ASP A 34 -4.20 -7.52 6.90
N ARG A 35 -4.48 -7.44 8.19
CA ARG A 35 -3.45 -7.36 9.25
C ARG A 35 -2.55 -8.58 9.23
N ASP A 36 -3.09 -9.76 8.93
CA ASP A 36 -2.31 -11.00 8.89
C ASP A 36 -1.17 -10.93 7.86
N PHE A 37 -1.34 -10.20 6.75
CA PHE A 37 -0.26 -10.02 5.77
C PHE A 37 0.87 -9.16 6.32
N VAL A 38 0.55 -8.16 7.13
CA VAL A 38 1.53 -7.29 7.79
C VAL A 38 2.28 -8.07 8.87
N LEU A 39 1.56 -8.83 9.69
CA LEU A 39 2.14 -9.68 10.74
C LEU A 39 3.02 -10.78 10.14
N GLU A 40 2.60 -11.38 9.03
CA GLU A 40 3.41 -12.37 8.31
C GLU A 40 4.70 -11.77 7.77
N ALA A 41 4.67 -10.56 7.22
CA ALA A 41 5.88 -9.87 6.76
C ALA A 41 6.87 -9.64 7.92
N PHE A 42 6.37 -9.23 9.09
CA PHE A 42 7.20 -9.12 10.30
C PHE A 42 7.74 -10.48 10.76
N ARG A 43 6.92 -11.54 10.76
CA ARG A 43 7.34 -12.91 11.09
C ARG A 43 8.46 -13.40 10.17
N LEU A 44 8.45 -12.98 8.90
CA LEU A 44 9.48 -13.28 7.91
C LEU A 44 10.72 -12.36 7.98
N GLY A 45 10.78 -11.44 8.95
CA GLY A 45 11.95 -10.62 9.23
C GLY A 45 11.96 -9.23 8.56
N ALA A 46 10.81 -8.72 8.12
CA ALA A 46 10.72 -7.35 7.62
C ALA A 46 11.03 -6.33 8.73
N ALA A 47 11.94 -5.38 8.47
CA ALA A 47 12.24 -4.28 9.39
C ALA A 47 11.11 -3.23 9.45
N GLY A 48 10.29 -3.15 8.40
CA GLY A 48 9.16 -2.24 8.30
C GLY A 48 8.21 -2.66 7.18
N VAL A 49 6.94 -2.30 7.31
CA VAL A 49 5.89 -2.60 6.33
C VAL A 49 5.15 -1.30 6.00
N MET A 50 5.02 -1.01 4.71
CA MET A 50 4.27 0.14 4.20
C MET A 50 3.06 -0.34 3.41
N VAL A 51 1.88 0.24 3.70
CA VAL A 51 0.65 -0.03 2.94
C VAL A 51 0.21 1.23 2.20
N GLY A 52 0.45 1.26 0.88
CA GLY A 52 0.03 2.38 0.03
C GLY A 52 -1.43 2.26 -0.42
N ALA A 53 -2.22 3.33 -0.25
CA ALA A 53 -3.63 3.38 -0.60
C ALA A 53 -3.97 4.58 -1.52
N CYS A 54 -5.21 4.61 -2.02
CA CYS A 54 -5.78 5.83 -2.58
C CYS A 54 -6.12 6.81 -1.46
N HIS A 55 -6.08 8.09 -1.79
CA HIS A 55 -6.35 9.18 -0.86
C HIS A 55 -7.79 9.09 -0.32
N LEU A 56 -7.97 9.56 0.91
CA LEU A 56 -9.26 9.65 1.58
C LEU A 56 -9.77 11.09 1.43
N PRO A 57 -11.10 11.32 1.38
CA PRO A 57 -12.14 10.32 1.62
C PRO A 57 -12.74 9.69 0.35
N TYR A 58 -12.45 10.19 -0.86
CA TYR A 58 -13.24 9.88 -2.07
C TYR A 58 -12.52 9.12 -3.18
N ASP A 59 -11.19 9.02 -3.17
CA ASP A 59 -10.43 8.59 -4.36
C ASP A 59 -10.32 7.06 -4.49
N CYS A 60 -11.03 6.31 -3.65
CA CYS A 60 -10.99 4.87 -3.75
C CYS A 60 -11.65 4.41 -5.05
N HIS A 61 -10.86 3.81 -5.93
CA HIS A 61 -11.40 3.18 -7.15
C HIS A 61 -12.50 2.15 -6.87
N TYR A 62 -12.49 1.54 -5.68
CA TYR A 62 -13.51 0.59 -5.22
C TYR A 62 -14.40 1.18 -4.12
N ILE A 63 -14.70 2.47 -4.21
CA ILE A 63 -15.64 3.24 -3.38
C ILE A 63 -15.18 3.43 -1.93
N SER A 64 -14.97 2.35 -1.18
CA SER A 64 -14.69 2.39 0.27
C SER A 64 -13.64 1.37 0.74
N GLY A 65 -12.95 0.69 -0.17
CA GLY A 65 -11.94 -0.31 0.20
C GLY A 65 -10.81 0.25 1.06
N ASN A 66 -10.40 1.51 0.84
CA ASN A 66 -9.38 2.17 1.66
C ASN A 66 -9.88 2.51 3.07
N TRP A 67 -11.15 2.87 3.25
CA TRP A 67 -11.76 3.04 4.58
C TRP A 67 -11.74 1.75 5.40
N LYS A 68 -12.09 0.61 4.78
CA LYS A 68 -12.05 -0.70 5.44
C LYS A 68 -10.64 -1.09 5.85
N MET A 69 -9.64 -0.82 5.00
CA MET A 69 -8.24 -1.04 5.32
C MET A 69 -7.79 -0.14 6.49
N LYS A 70 -8.12 1.16 6.47
CA LYS A 70 -7.80 2.09 7.56
C LYS A 70 -8.36 1.60 8.89
N ALA A 71 -9.65 1.27 8.93
CA ALA A 71 -10.30 0.75 10.14
C ALA A 71 -9.64 -0.53 10.66
N ARG A 72 -9.24 -1.46 9.76
CA ARG A 72 -8.53 -2.68 10.16
C ARG A 72 -7.13 -2.40 10.72
N MET A 73 -6.42 -1.39 10.24
CA MET A 73 -5.04 -1.10 10.67
C MET A 73 -4.97 -0.26 11.95
N GLU A 74 -6.04 0.46 12.29
CA GLU A 74 -6.12 1.31 13.49
C GLU A 74 -6.75 0.59 14.70
N ALA A 75 -7.41 -0.55 14.48
CA ALA A 75 -7.93 -1.44 15.52
C ALA A 75 -6.84 -2.37 16.05
#